data_AF-E3LM39-F1
#
_entry.id   AF-E3LM39-F1
#
_cell.length_a   1.000
_cell.length_b   1.000
_cell.length_c   1.000
_cell.angle_alpha   90.00
_cell.angle_beta   90.00
_cell.angle_gamma   90.00
#
_symmetry.space_group_name_H-M   'P 1'
#
loop_
_entity.id
_entity.type
_entity.pdbx_description
1 polymer ?
#
loop_
_entity_poly.entity_id
_entity_poly.type
_entity_poly.pdbx_seq_one_letter_code
_entity_poly.pdbx_strand_id
1 'polypeptide(L)'
;MDVDRLMRDLTVDQLENIQQNLEKEMEGKRENLREMVGRRYRDVLEASSEVRHVCSLAEKLASDIANTRISYQSSHIRSGSRDEQKAGEHLYAINYLVSSIGSDGGEPLDDVVAFCMVEHLLKQLISNHSSAMIHKNARALTNRIVATRSELELQNSSTLVDISRSDWATNQLAAIALLQGKDIGQLLELYLEKRFEYIIRLIEDSATILNIVDEIKNTLSVVEELFVHGELIHAIHSVCNGQYRCELIREMCADQAYSFERTINEDLDRVWRYMREKLSGRGAGTLPSQLVGEKCAAWIEKTCAVTHKLVAEVCEYFDNLDQVIDLLQAITVSLKQDWPRIGSSRSVYDKLLQTAVVDKAKILLIQMIESIELSAKKRFESTSDGPPTAIFDERTYRPDSQSHIGISTQLYKCVKTLWESLEQMNEKCTQFESICAPMADTVTPSAMKQTMAANVLQLLLRLCDLHSDKQNGAARFLARARLALALVHSDSSLISTLLDKDSQRITSLNQRLRSIIEKNLE
;
A
#
# COMPACT_ATOMS: atom_id res chain seq x y z
N MET A 1 54.98 -60.90 27.37
CA MET A 1 55.22 -60.66 28.80
C MET A 1 55.93 -61.88 29.36
N ASP A 2 56.97 -61.69 30.15
CA ASP A 2 57.74 -62.79 30.76
C ASP A 2 57.04 -63.21 32.06
N VAL A 3 56.36 -64.36 32.02
CA VAL A 3 55.46 -64.86 33.08
C VAL A 3 56.22 -65.11 34.38
N ASP A 4 57.46 -65.57 34.27
CA ASP A 4 58.32 -65.91 35.42
C ASP A 4 58.82 -64.70 36.20
N ARG A 5 58.82 -63.51 35.57
CA ARG A 5 59.06 -62.22 36.25
C ARG A 5 57.81 -61.70 36.93
N LEU A 6 56.65 -61.80 36.28
CA LEU A 6 55.37 -61.37 36.86
C LEU A 6 55.03 -62.14 38.15
N MET A 7 55.30 -63.45 38.21
CA MET A 7 55.05 -64.25 39.42
C MET A 7 56.03 -63.98 40.56
N ARG A 8 57.20 -63.36 40.32
CA ARG A 8 58.18 -63.01 41.35
C ARG A 8 57.97 -61.62 41.94
N ASP A 9 57.57 -60.67 41.09
CA ASP A 9 57.58 -59.24 41.44
C ASP A 9 56.19 -58.71 41.85
N LEU A 10 55.11 -59.47 41.63
CA LEU A 10 53.74 -59.04 41.90
C LEU A 10 53.04 -59.98 42.90
N THR A 11 52.17 -59.40 43.71
CA THR A 11 51.30 -60.15 44.64
C THR A 11 50.18 -60.88 43.87
N VAL A 12 49.63 -61.93 44.48
CA VAL A 12 48.55 -62.74 43.87
C VAL A 12 47.36 -61.85 43.47
N ASP A 13 46.95 -60.91 44.33
CA ASP A 13 45.85 -59.98 44.05
C ASP A 13 46.13 -59.07 42.83
N GLN A 14 47.39 -58.67 42.63
CA GLN A 14 47.78 -57.88 41.46
C GLN A 14 47.78 -58.72 40.18
N LEU A 15 48.13 -60.00 40.25
CA LEU A 15 48.06 -60.93 39.12
C LEU A 15 46.60 -61.24 38.75
N GLU A 16 45.73 -61.45 39.73
CA GLU A 16 44.29 -61.63 39.49
C GLU A 16 43.66 -60.38 38.84
N ASN A 17 44.06 -59.18 39.28
CA ASN A 17 43.56 -57.94 38.69
C ASN A 17 44.08 -57.76 37.25
N ILE A 18 45.35 -58.11 36.97
CA ILE A 18 45.88 -58.10 35.60
C ILE A 18 45.15 -59.12 34.73
N GLN A 19 44.88 -60.33 35.24
CA GLN A 19 44.12 -61.34 34.52
C GLN A 19 42.70 -60.86 34.20
N GLN A 20 41.97 -60.32 35.17
CA GLN A 20 40.62 -59.78 34.96
C GLN A 20 40.62 -58.63 33.93
N ASN A 21 41.62 -57.76 33.98
CA ASN A 21 41.75 -56.67 32.99
C ASN A 21 42.07 -57.21 31.59
N LEU A 22 42.92 -58.23 31.47
CA LEU A 22 43.21 -58.88 30.20
C LEU A 22 42.00 -59.63 29.64
N GLU A 23 41.24 -60.32 30.48
CA GLU A 23 40.00 -61.00 30.07
C GLU A 23 38.96 -59.98 29.59
N LYS A 24 38.80 -58.85 30.30
CA LYS A 24 37.92 -57.77 29.90
C LYS A 24 38.36 -57.10 28.60
N GLU A 25 39.66 -56.88 28.42
CA GLU A 25 40.21 -56.29 27.19
C GLU A 25 40.09 -57.26 26.00
N MET A 26 40.32 -58.56 26.22
CA MET A 26 40.10 -59.59 25.21
C MET A 26 38.64 -59.67 24.79
N GLU A 27 37.70 -59.68 25.73
CA GLU A 27 36.28 -59.74 25.41
C GLU A 27 35.82 -58.46 24.69
N GLY A 28 36.33 -57.30 25.11
CA GLY A 28 36.09 -56.03 24.41
C GLY A 28 36.63 -56.04 22.97
N LYS A 29 37.84 -56.56 22.75
CA LYS A 29 38.40 -56.70 21.40
C LYS A 29 37.63 -57.72 20.56
N ARG A 30 37.16 -58.81 21.17
CA ARG A 30 36.35 -59.83 20.49
C ARG A 30 35.02 -59.26 20.01
N GLU A 31 34.34 -58.47 20.84
CA GLU A 31 33.08 -57.83 20.49
C GLU A 31 33.29 -56.71 19.45
N ASN A 32 34.33 -55.88 19.59
CA ASN A 32 34.69 -54.88 18.58
C ASN A 32 34.97 -55.52 17.21
N LEU A 33 35.67 -56.66 17.19
CA LEU A 33 35.99 -57.36 15.95
C LEU A 33 34.72 -57.99 15.33
N ARG A 34 33.83 -58.52 16.16
CA ARG A 34 32.52 -59.03 15.73
C ARG A 34 31.68 -57.91 15.10
N GLU A 35 31.65 -56.74 15.71
CA GLU A 35 30.91 -55.59 15.20
C GLU A 35 31.52 -55.04 13.90
N MET A 36 32.84 -54.88 13.85
CA MET A 36 33.55 -54.41 12.66
C MET A 36 33.32 -55.34 11.47
N VAL A 37 33.46 -56.66 11.67
CA VAL A 37 33.21 -57.66 10.62
C VAL A 37 31.74 -57.67 10.23
N GLY A 38 30.82 -57.59 11.20
CA GLY A 38 29.37 -57.54 10.94
C GLY A 38 28.94 -56.31 10.14
N ARG A 39 29.49 -55.12 10.44
CA ARG A 39 29.29 -53.90 9.64
C ARG A 39 29.84 -54.08 8.24
N ARG A 40 31.09 -54.51 8.10
CA ARG A 40 31.74 -54.67 6.79
C ARG A 40 31.04 -55.71 5.90
N TYR A 41 30.50 -56.79 6.46
CA TYR A 41 29.67 -57.74 5.71
C TYR A 41 28.34 -57.13 5.24
N ARG A 42 27.68 -56.32 6.07
CA ARG A 42 26.47 -55.60 5.66
C ARG A 42 26.77 -54.62 4.53
N ASP A 43 27.82 -53.82 4.67
CA ASP A 43 28.21 -52.83 3.65
C ASP A 43 28.51 -53.51 2.31
N VAL A 44 29.20 -54.66 2.32
CA VAL A 44 29.47 -55.43 1.09
C VAL A 44 28.21 -56.02 0.47
N LEU A 45 27.27 -56.51 1.30
CA LEU A 45 26.00 -57.04 0.81
C LEU A 45 25.11 -55.94 0.22
N GLU A 46 25.06 -54.78 0.87
CA GLU A 46 24.31 -53.61 0.40
C GLU A 46 24.89 -53.10 -0.90
N ALA A 47 26.21 -52.88 -0.98
CA ALA A 47 26.89 -52.50 -2.22
C ALA A 47 26.67 -53.52 -3.34
N SER A 48 26.68 -54.82 -3.04
CA SER A 48 26.38 -55.85 -4.03
C SER A 48 24.93 -55.78 -4.53
N SER A 49 23.98 -55.48 -3.65
CA SER A 49 22.57 -55.31 -4.01
C SER A 49 22.34 -54.08 -4.88
N GLU A 50 23.01 -52.97 -4.57
CA GLU A 50 22.98 -51.75 -5.38
C GLU A 50 23.59 -51.97 -6.76
N VAL A 51 24.72 -52.68 -6.85
CA VAL A 51 25.33 -53.02 -8.16
C VAL A 51 24.38 -53.87 -9.01
N ARG A 52 23.69 -54.87 -8.42
CA ARG A 52 22.68 -55.63 -9.17
C ARG A 52 21.51 -54.74 -9.63
N HIS A 53 21.09 -53.80 -8.80
CA HIS A 53 20.04 -52.85 -9.17
C HIS A 53 20.47 -51.96 -10.33
N VAL A 54 21.71 -51.45 -10.30
CA VAL A 54 22.30 -50.65 -11.39
C VAL A 54 22.41 -51.47 -12.68
N CYS A 55 22.83 -52.73 -12.61
CA CYS A 55 22.86 -53.62 -13.77
C CYS A 55 21.45 -53.82 -14.35
N SER A 56 20.44 -54.05 -13.51
CA SER A 56 19.04 -54.19 -13.96
C SER A 56 18.52 -52.91 -14.62
N LEU A 57 18.83 -51.73 -14.08
CA LEU A 57 18.49 -50.45 -14.68
C LEU A 57 19.19 -50.26 -16.04
N ALA A 58 20.46 -50.63 -16.15
CA ALA A 58 21.21 -50.56 -17.40
C ALA A 58 20.63 -51.50 -18.48
N GLU A 59 20.24 -52.72 -18.10
CA GLU A 59 19.55 -53.65 -19.01
C GLU A 59 18.19 -53.12 -19.45
N LYS A 60 17.42 -52.52 -18.52
CA LYS A 60 16.14 -51.89 -18.85
C LYS A 60 16.34 -50.72 -19.81
N LEU A 61 17.32 -49.84 -19.56
CA LEU A 61 17.67 -48.74 -20.46
C LEU A 61 18.11 -49.26 -21.84
N ALA A 62 18.93 -50.31 -21.89
CA ALA A 62 19.35 -50.92 -23.15
C ALA A 62 18.16 -51.51 -23.92
N SER A 63 17.23 -52.17 -23.23
CA SER A 63 15.98 -52.67 -23.78
C SER A 63 15.11 -51.52 -24.31
N ASP A 64 14.96 -50.43 -23.55
CA ASP A 64 14.15 -49.28 -23.95
C ASP A 64 14.76 -48.58 -25.18
N ILE A 65 16.09 -48.44 -25.24
CA ILE A 65 16.80 -47.93 -26.43
C ILE A 65 16.61 -48.88 -27.63
N ALA A 66 16.72 -50.19 -27.42
CA ALA A 66 16.51 -51.18 -28.48
C ALA A 66 15.07 -51.14 -29.01
N ASN A 67 14.08 -51.08 -28.12
CA ASN A 67 12.67 -50.94 -28.46
C ASN A 67 12.40 -49.63 -29.21
N THR A 68 13.00 -48.53 -28.77
CA THR A 68 12.91 -47.24 -29.47
C THR A 68 13.52 -47.34 -30.88
N ARG A 69 14.68 -48.00 -31.02
CA ARG A 69 15.35 -48.20 -32.31
C ARG A 69 14.56 -49.10 -33.26
N ILE A 70 13.92 -50.15 -32.73
CA ILE A 70 13.03 -51.04 -33.49
C ILE A 70 11.75 -50.28 -33.90
N SER A 71 11.18 -49.46 -33.01
CA SER A 71 10.08 -48.55 -33.36
C SER A 71 10.47 -47.60 -34.50
N TYR A 72 11.67 -47.01 -34.46
CA TYR A 72 12.22 -46.17 -35.54
C TYR A 72 12.46 -46.92 -36.86
N GLN A 73 12.79 -48.22 -36.82
CA GLN A 73 12.98 -49.04 -38.02
C GLN A 73 11.67 -49.61 -38.57
N SER A 74 10.69 -49.85 -37.71
CA SER A 74 9.34 -50.32 -38.07
C SER A 74 8.42 -49.20 -38.58
N SER A 75 8.74 -47.93 -38.29
CA SER A 75 8.02 -46.74 -38.77
C SER A 75 8.49 -46.26 -40.17
N HIS A 76 8.88 -47.19 -41.05
CA HIS A 76 8.93 -46.93 -42.50
C HIS A 76 7.54 -46.92 -43.17
N ILE A 77 6.46 -46.80 -42.40
CA ILE A 77 5.13 -46.48 -42.95
C ILE A 77 5.15 -45.00 -43.36
N ARG A 78 5.56 -44.76 -44.60
CA ARG A 78 5.46 -43.50 -45.36
C ARG A 78 5.98 -42.28 -44.59
N SER A 79 7.31 -42.07 -44.61
CA SER A 79 7.81 -40.73 -44.34
C SER A 79 7.25 -39.80 -45.42
N GLY A 80 6.35 -38.91 -45.04
CA GLY A 80 6.13 -37.70 -45.82
C GLY A 80 7.45 -36.99 -46.06
N SER A 81 7.47 -36.04 -47.00
CA SER A 81 8.62 -35.13 -47.14
C SER A 81 8.97 -34.54 -45.76
N ARG A 82 10.25 -34.19 -45.52
CA ARG A 82 10.66 -33.49 -44.28
C ARG A 82 9.79 -32.24 -44.02
N ASP A 83 9.25 -31.66 -45.08
CA ASP A 83 8.31 -30.53 -45.02
C ASP A 83 6.90 -30.92 -44.56
N GLU A 84 6.42 -32.13 -44.86
CA GLU A 84 5.13 -32.64 -44.37
C GLU A 84 5.21 -33.01 -42.89
N GLN A 85 6.35 -33.56 -42.45
CA GLN A 85 6.60 -33.81 -41.03
C GLN A 85 6.62 -32.50 -40.24
N LYS A 86 7.38 -31.48 -40.69
CA LYS A 86 7.39 -30.15 -40.05
C LYS A 86 6.01 -29.51 -40.00
N ALA A 87 5.22 -29.63 -41.06
CA ALA A 87 3.87 -29.10 -41.05
C ALA A 87 2.94 -29.85 -40.06
N GLY A 88 3.13 -31.16 -39.89
CA GLY A 88 2.43 -31.93 -38.87
C GLY A 88 2.79 -31.48 -37.45
N GLU A 89 4.09 -31.27 -37.18
CA GLU A 89 4.59 -30.72 -35.91
C GLU A 89 4.00 -29.32 -35.63
N HIS A 90 4.00 -28.44 -36.63
CA HIS A 90 3.39 -27.10 -36.52
C HIS A 90 1.88 -27.13 -36.28
N LEU A 91 1.15 -28.01 -36.96
CA LEU A 91 -0.31 -28.18 -36.75
C LEU A 91 -0.62 -28.74 -35.36
N TYR A 92 0.20 -29.65 -34.84
CA TYR A 92 0.07 -30.14 -33.48
C TYR A 92 0.28 -29.02 -32.47
N ALA A 93 1.38 -28.27 -32.61
CA ALA A 93 1.72 -27.18 -31.70
C ALA A 93 0.63 -26.09 -31.67
N ILE A 94 0.09 -25.71 -32.84
CA ILE A 94 -1.01 -24.73 -32.91
C ILE A 94 -2.25 -25.25 -32.17
N ASN A 95 -2.65 -26.51 -32.39
CA ASN A 95 -3.85 -27.04 -31.74
C ASN A 95 -3.69 -27.18 -30.23
N TYR A 96 -2.50 -27.58 -29.76
CA TYR A 96 -2.19 -27.65 -28.33
C TYR A 96 -2.26 -26.26 -27.70
N LEU A 97 -1.44 -25.31 -28.17
CA LEU A 97 -1.32 -23.99 -27.55
C LEU A 97 -2.64 -23.21 -27.59
N VAL A 98 -3.39 -23.23 -28.71
CA VAL A 98 -4.70 -22.53 -28.79
C VAL A 98 -5.75 -23.16 -27.87
N SER A 99 -5.57 -24.40 -27.44
CA SER A 99 -6.47 -25.06 -26.48
C SER A 99 -6.05 -24.85 -25.03
N SER A 100 -4.77 -24.55 -24.78
CA SER A 100 -4.22 -24.32 -23.44
C SER A 100 -4.24 -22.84 -23.01
N ILE A 101 -4.27 -21.92 -23.97
CA ILE A 101 -4.37 -20.47 -23.72
C ILE A 101 -5.67 -20.15 -22.99
N GLY A 102 -5.58 -19.39 -21.89
CA GLY A 102 -6.73 -18.99 -21.08
C GLY A 102 -7.25 -20.09 -20.15
N SER A 103 -6.41 -21.05 -19.79
CA SER A 103 -6.71 -22.03 -18.74
C SER A 103 -6.69 -21.37 -17.34
N ASP A 104 -7.56 -21.85 -16.44
CA ASP A 104 -7.68 -21.30 -15.08
C ASP A 104 -6.33 -21.40 -14.33
N GLY A 105 -5.71 -20.25 -14.09
CA GLY A 105 -4.45 -20.12 -13.33
C GLY A 105 -3.20 -19.82 -14.16
N GLY A 106 -3.30 -19.67 -15.48
CA GLY A 106 -2.17 -19.28 -16.34
C GLY A 106 -1.70 -17.83 -16.10
N GLU A 107 -0.40 -17.58 -16.27
CA GLU A 107 0.13 -16.22 -16.27
C GLU A 107 -0.20 -15.50 -17.60
N PRO A 108 -0.66 -14.23 -17.59
CA PRO A 108 -1.03 -13.51 -18.81
C PRO A 108 0.10 -13.41 -19.85
N LEU A 109 1.34 -13.38 -19.37
CA LEU A 109 2.53 -13.33 -20.22
C LEU A 109 2.76 -14.65 -20.96
N ASP A 110 2.51 -15.78 -20.32
CA ASP A 110 2.62 -17.11 -20.93
C ASP A 110 1.60 -17.28 -22.05
N ASP A 111 0.36 -16.88 -21.81
CA ASP A 111 -0.71 -16.92 -22.81
C ASP A 111 -0.35 -16.11 -24.07
N VAL A 112 0.19 -14.90 -23.89
CA VAL A 112 0.58 -14.05 -25.03
C VAL A 112 1.81 -14.59 -25.74
N VAL A 113 2.81 -15.09 -25.02
CA VAL A 113 4.01 -15.70 -25.63
C VAL A 113 3.63 -16.94 -26.45
N ALA A 114 2.81 -17.83 -25.88
CA ALA A 114 2.25 -18.98 -26.59
C ALA A 114 1.44 -18.54 -27.82
N PHE A 115 0.65 -17.48 -27.70
CA PHE A 115 -0.12 -16.93 -28.80
C PHE A 115 0.76 -16.35 -29.93
N CYS A 116 1.84 -15.63 -29.60
CA CYS A 116 2.80 -15.14 -30.58
C CYS A 116 3.49 -16.29 -31.34
N MET A 117 3.75 -17.40 -30.66
CA MET A 117 4.22 -18.63 -31.29
C MET A 117 3.19 -19.21 -32.27
N VAL A 118 1.93 -19.31 -31.86
CA VAL A 118 0.81 -19.75 -32.73
C VAL A 118 0.69 -18.89 -33.99
N GLU A 119 0.72 -17.57 -33.85
CA GLU A 119 0.65 -16.65 -35.02
C GLU A 119 1.82 -16.88 -35.99
N HIS A 120 3.02 -17.11 -35.46
CA HIS A 120 4.20 -17.37 -36.27
C HIS A 120 4.10 -18.71 -37.01
N LEU A 121 3.74 -19.77 -36.30
CA LEU A 121 3.56 -21.10 -36.87
C LEU A 121 2.46 -21.11 -37.94
N LEU A 122 1.33 -20.42 -37.71
CA LEU A 122 0.29 -20.29 -38.72
C LEU A 122 0.79 -19.57 -39.97
N LYS A 123 1.53 -18.46 -39.80
CA LYS A 123 2.13 -17.74 -40.94
C LYS A 123 3.06 -18.64 -41.73
N GLN A 124 3.91 -19.44 -41.06
CA GLN A 124 4.77 -20.40 -41.74
C GLN A 124 3.98 -21.48 -42.50
N LEU A 125 2.92 -22.03 -41.89
CA LEU A 125 2.03 -23.00 -42.54
C LEU A 125 1.38 -22.45 -43.81
N ILE A 126 1.04 -21.16 -43.82
CA ILE A 126 0.43 -20.48 -44.97
C ILE A 126 1.47 -20.10 -46.04
N SER A 127 2.67 -19.66 -45.65
CA SER A 127 3.66 -19.13 -46.59
C SER A 127 4.61 -20.17 -47.19
N ASN A 128 4.95 -21.22 -46.44
CA ASN A 128 6.09 -22.09 -46.77
C ASN A 128 5.68 -23.47 -47.31
N HIS A 129 4.43 -23.88 -47.12
CA HIS A 129 3.96 -25.20 -47.55
C HIS A 129 3.09 -25.09 -48.80
N SER A 130 3.22 -26.04 -49.72
CA SER A 130 2.47 -26.08 -51.00
C SER A 130 1.24 -26.99 -50.97
N SER A 131 1.03 -27.74 -49.88
CA SER A 131 -0.06 -28.71 -49.79
C SER A 131 -1.42 -28.04 -49.57
N ALA A 132 -2.37 -28.29 -50.46
CA ALA A 132 -3.73 -27.76 -50.39
C ALA A 132 -4.48 -28.16 -49.10
N MET A 133 -4.20 -29.36 -48.55
CA MET A 133 -4.81 -29.83 -47.31
C MET A 133 -4.32 -29.02 -46.10
N ILE A 134 -3.03 -28.69 -46.07
CA ILE A 134 -2.41 -27.89 -45.01
C ILE A 134 -2.97 -26.46 -45.05
N HIS A 135 -3.09 -25.87 -46.24
CA HIS A 135 -3.74 -24.56 -46.38
C HIS A 135 -5.20 -24.56 -45.94
N LYS A 136 -5.96 -25.63 -46.22
CA LYS A 136 -7.35 -25.76 -45.78
C LYS A 136 -7.44 -25.79 -44.24
N ASN A 137 -6.58 -26.57 -43.59
CA ASN A 137 -6.53 -26.65 -42.13
C ASN A 137 -6.06 -25.34 -41.49
N ALA A 138 -5.02 -24.70 -42.04
CA ALA A 138 -4.55 -23.40 -41.58
C ALA A 138 -5.63 -22.31 -41.70
N ARG A 139 -6.38 -22.28 -42.80
CA ARG A 139 -7.52 -21.36 -42.97
C ARG A 139 -8.63 -21.63 -41.96
N ALA A 140 -8.94 -22.89 -41.66
CA ALA A 140 -9.93 -23.23 -40.65
C ALA A 140 -9.53 -22.74 -39.24
N LEU A 141 -8.23 -22.80 -38.92
CA LEU A 141 -7.69 -22.31 -37.64
C LEU A 141 -7.60 -20.78 -37.55
N THR A 142 -7.58 -20.08 -38.69
CA THR A 142 -7.42 -18.62 -38.72
C THR A 142 -8.53 -17.90 -37.95
N ASN A 143 -9.79 -18.29 -38.13
CA ASN A 143 -10.92 -17.67 -37.42
C ASN A 143 -10.82 -17.87 -35.90
N ARG A 144 -10.40 -19.08 -35.47
CA ARG A 144 -10.21 -19.39 -34.05
C ARG A 144 -9.07 -18.54 -33.47
N ILE A 145 -7.95 -18.42 -34.17
CA ILE A 145 -6.79 -17.63 -33.73
C ILE A 145 -7.13 -16.13 -33.64
N VAL A 146 -7.89 -15.59 -34.60
CA VAL A 146 -8.38 -14.21 -34.54
C VAL A 146 -9.30 -13.99 -33.33
N ALA A 147 -10.20 -14.94 -33.05
CA ALA A 147 -11.07 -14.87 -31.87
C ALA A 147 -10.27 -14.95 -30.56
N THR A 148 -9.30 -15.86 -30.46
CA THR A 148 -8.39 -15.96 -29.30
C THR A 148 -7.59 -14.67 -29.11
N ARG A 149 -7.16 -14.02 -30.19
CA ARG A 149 -6.48 -12.72 -30.13
C ARG A 149 -7.36 -11.65 -29.49
N SER A 150 -8.59 -11.51 -29.97
CA SER A 150 -9.52 -10.51 -29.43
C SER A 150 -9.88 -10.77 -27.98
N GLU A 151 -10.02 -12.05 -27.60
CA GLU A 151 -10.29 -12.45 -26.21
C GLU A 151 -9.12 -12.09 -25.30
N LEU A 152 -7.88 -12.43 -25.68
CA LEU A 152 -6.68 -12.06 -24.93
C LEU A 152 -6.51 -10.53 -24.82
N GLU A 153 -6.77 -9.78 -25.90
CA GLU A 153 -6.70 -8.32 -25.86
C GLU A 153 -7.73 -7.72 -24.89
N LEU A 154 -8.93 -8.29 -24.82
CA LEU A 154 -9.98 -7.89 -23.90
C LEU A 154 -9.64 -8.26 -22.45
N GLN A 155 -9.30 -9.52 -22.20
CA GLN A 155 -8.94 -10.04 -20.88
C GLN A 155 -7.77 -9.26 -20.28
N ASN A 156 -6.68 -9.08 -21.05
CA ASN A 156 -5.51 -8.36 -20.58
C ASN A 156 -5.81 -6.89 -20.23
N SER A 157 -6.77 -6.28 -20.92
CA SER A 157 -7.16 -4.88 -20.67
C SER A 157 -8.14 -4.76 -19.49
N SER A 158 -8.99 -5.76 -19.25
CA SER A 158 -9.95 -5.75 -18.14
C SER A 158 -9.29 -6.10 -16.81
N THR A 159 -8.35 -7.02 -16.79
CA THR A 159 -7.64 -7.45 -15.58
C THR A 159 -6.68 -6.39 -15.04
N LEU A 160 -6.21 -5.46 -15.88
CA LEU A 160 -5.31 -4.36 -15.49
C LEU A 160 -5.89 -3.45 -14.38
N VAL A 161 -7.21 -3.47 -14.21
CA VAL A 161 -7.94 -2.68 -13.20
C VAL A 161 -7.59 -3.15 -11.77
N ASP A 162 -7.52 -4.47 -11.55
CA ASP A 162 -7.45 -5.07 -10.22
C ASP A 162 -6.00 -5.27 -9.72
N ILE A 163 -5.01 -4.71 -10.42
CA ILE A 163 -3.60 -5.00 -10.16
C ILE A 163 -2.95 -3.99 -9.21
N SER A 164 -2.84 -4.38 -7.96
CA SER A 164 -2.05 -3.65 -6.94
C SER A 164 -0.63 -4.21 -6.76
N ARG A 165 -0.29 -5.34 -7.38
CA ARG A 165 1.04 -5.96 -7.27
C ARG A 165 1.90 -5.72 -8.50
N SER A 166 3.17 -5.36 -8.28
CA SER A 166 4.12 -5.04 -9.35
C SER A 166 4.45 -6.24 -10.26
N ASP A 167 4.59 -7.44 -9.69
CA ASP A 167 4.89 -8.66 -10.45
C ASP A 167 3.79 -8.97 -11.48
N TRP A 168 2.54 -8.93 -11.05
CA TRP A 168 1.40 -9.19 -11.94
C TRP A 168 1.21 -8.06 -12.95
N ALA A 169 1.43 -6.79 -12.54
CA ALA A 169 1.34 -5.64 -13.43
C ALA A 169 2.44 -5.68 -14.52
N THR A 170 3.65 -6.13 -14.16
CA THR A 170 4.75 -6.36 -15.10
C THR A 170 4.34 -7.34 -16.18
N ASN A 171 3.87 -8.54 -15.78
CA ASN A 171 3.48 -9.59 -16.70
C ASN A 171 2.33 -9.15 -17.61
N GLN A 172 1.32 -8.49 -17.04
CA GLN A 172 0.16 -8.00 -17.77
C GLN A 172 0.50 -6.91 -18.79
N LEU A 173 1.32 -5.92 -18.40
CA LEU A 173 1.74 -4.84 -19.30
C LEU A 173 2.73 -5.33 -20.36
N ALA A 174 3.63 -6.26 -20.02
CA ALA A 174 4.50 -6.91 -20.99
C ALA A 174 3.69 -7.71 -22.02
N ALA A 175 2.67 -8.44 -21.57
CA ALA A 175 1.73 -9.15 -22.45
C ALA A 175 1.02 -8.18 -23.42
N ILE A 176 0.51 -7.05 -22.92
CA ILE A 176 -0.12 -6.01 -23.76
C ILE A 176 0.90 -5.42 -24.75
N ALA A 177 2.13 -5.15 -24.32
CA ALA A 177 3.19 -4.64 -25.17
C ALA A 177 3.49 -5.58 -26.35
N LEU A 178 3.63 -6.87 -26.07
CA LEU A 178 3.92 -7.89 -27.10
C LEU A 178 2.75 -8.06 -28.08
N LEU A 179 1.52 -8.13 -27.54
CA LEU A 179 0.32 -8.35 -28.33
C LEU A 179 -0.01 -7.14 -29.21
N GLN A 180 -0.18 -5.96 -28.61
CA GLN A 180 -0.65 -4.72 -29.27
C GLN A 180 0.49 -3.87 -29.86
N GLY A 181 1.74 -4.07 -29.42
CA GLY A 181 2.88 -3.26 -29.87
C GLY A 181 2.88 -1.84 -29.33
N LYS A 182 2.28 -1.60 -28.16
CA LYS A 182 2.27 -0.29 -27.49
C LYS A 182 3.67 0.10 -27.02
N ASP A 183 3.98 1.39 -27.06
CA ASP A 183 5.21 1.90 -26.48
C ASP A 183 5.10 2.03 -24.95
N ILE A 184 6.25 2.22 -24.27
CA ILE A 184 6.28 2.28 -22.80
C ILE A 184 5.47 3.47 -22.27
N GLY A 185 5.42 4.59 -23.01
CA GLY A 185 4.60 5.76 -22.67
C GLY A 185 3.10 5.47 -22.70
N GLN A 186 2.62 4.79 -23.75
CA GLN A 186 1.22 4.36 -23.89
C GLN A 186 0.85 3.31 -22.84
N LEU A 187 1.78 2.44 -22.44
CA LEU A 187 1.56 1.48 -21.37
C LEU A 187 1.38 2.18 -20.01
N LEU A 188 2.17 3.22 -19.73
CA LEU A 188 2.00 4.06 -18.54
C LEU A 188 0.64 4.75 -18.53
N GLU A 189 0.26 5.39 -19.64
CA GLU A 189 -1.04 6.04 -19.77
C GLU A 189 -2.20 5.06 -19.58
N LEU A 190 -2.11 3.88 -20.20
CA LEU A 190 -3.11 2.82 -20.07
C LEU A 190 -3.25 2.35 -18.62
N TYR A 191 -2.13 2.12 -17.93
CA TYR A 191 -2.14 1.71 -16.53
C TYR A 191 -2.79 2.78 -15.65
N LEU A 192 -2.36 4.04 -15.75
CA LEU A 192 -2.92 5.14 -14.98
C LEU A 192 -4.42 5.34 -15.26
N GLU A 193 -4.87 5.21 -16.50
CA GLU A 193 -6.28 5.30 -16.86
C GLU A 193 -7.10 4.17 -16.23
N LYS A 194 -6.62 2.92 -16.27
CA LYS A 194 -7.31 1.79 -15.64
C LYS A 194 -7.34 1.87 -14.12
N ARG A 195 -6.28 2.39 -13.50
CA ARG A 195 -6.24 2.65 -12.06
C ARG A 195 -7.17 3.81 -11.65
N PHE A 196 -7.33 4.81 -12.51
CA PHE A 196 -8.34 5.85 -12.31
C PHE A 196 -9.77 5.29 -12.37
N GLU A 197 -10.08 4.45 -13.37
CA GLU A 197 -11.37 3.75 -13.45
C GLU A 197 -11.64 2.89 -12.20
N TYR A 198 -10.62 2.20 -11.68
CA TYR A 198 -10.73 1.42 -10.45
C TYR A 198 -11.10 2.28 -9.24
N ILE A 199 -10.41 3.41 -9.05
CA ILE A 199 -10.69 4.32 -7.93
C ILE A 199 -12.12 4.90 -8.03
N ILE A 200 -12.62 5.19 -9.23
CA ILE A 200 -14.02 5.60 -9.41
C ILE A 200 -14.97 4.50 -8.91
N ARG A 201 -14.75 3.25 -9.31
CA ARG A 201 -15.59 2.13 -8.85
C ARG A 201 -15.53 1.97 -7.33
N LEU A 202 -14.35 2.11 -6.72
CA LEU A 202 -14.21 2.08 -5.26
C LEU A 202 -15.04 3.18 -4.58
N ILE A 203 -15.09 4.39 -5.17
CA ILE A 203 -15.94 5.47 -4.66
C ILE A 203 -17.43 5.11 -4.79
N GLU A 204 -17.84 4.55 -5.92
CA GLU A 204 -19.22 4.08 -6.15
C GLU A 204 -19.62 2.97 -5.16
N ASP A 205 -18.68 2.07 -4.85
CA ASP A 205 -18.83 0.98 -3.88
C ASP A 205 -18.68 1.44 -2.41
N SER A 206 -18.65 2.76 -2.16
CA SER A 206 -18.58 3.37 -0.82
C SER A 206 -17.31 3.01 -0.03
N ALA A 207 -16.16 2.91 -0.71
CA ALA A 207 -14.86 2.73 -0.06
C ALA A 207 -14.51 3.90 0.88
N THR A 208 -13.71 3.62 1.91
CA THR A 208 -13.25 4.66 2.83
C THR A 208 -12.20 5.57 2.17
N ILE A 209 -12.08 6.80 2.64
CA ILE A 209 -11.05 7.75 2.16
C ILE A 209 -9.64 7.17 2.34
N LEU A 210 -9.40 6.44 3.44
CA LEU A 210 -8.11 5.78 3.69
C LEU A 210 -7.81 4.71 2.64
N ASN A 211 -8.78 3.87 2.29
CA ASN A 211 -8.60 2.87 1.23
C ASN A 211 -8.23 3.53 -0.10
N ILE A 212 -8.85 4.68 -0.44
CA ILE A 212 -8.54 5.41 -1.67
C ILE A 212 -7.12 5.98 -1.62
N VAL A 213 -6.70 6.55 -0.49
CA VAL A 213 -5.33 7.06 -0.29
C VAL A 213 -4.30 5.94 -0.42
N ASP A 214 -4.58 4.78 0.17
CA ASP A 214 -3.73 3.61 0.08
C ASP A 214 -3.64 3.09 -1.38
N GLU A 215 -4.75 3.09 -2.13
CA GLU A 215 -4.73 2.70 -3.54
C GLU A 215 -4.01 3.71 -4.44
N ILE A 216 -4.06 5.01 -4.12
CA ILE A 216 -3.23 6.03 -4.78
C ILE A 216 -1.75 5.73 -4.56
N LYS A 217 -1.37 5.46 -3.30
CA LYS A 217 0.00 5.12 -2.91
C LYS A 217 0.49 3.83 -3.57
N ASN A 218 -0.33 2.77 -3.58
CA ASN A 218 -0.02 1.49 -4.22
C ASN A 218 0.20 1.69 -5.73
N THR A 219 -0.68 2.44 -6.38
CA THR A 219 -0.56 2.75 -7.81
C THR A 219 0.75 3.47 -8.13
N LEU A 220 1.12 4.48 -7.34
CA LEU A 220 2.39 5.20 -7.52
C LEU A 220 3.61 4.31 -7.22
N SER A 221 3.53 3.42 -6.25
CA SER A 221 4.62 2.48 -5.93
C SER A 221 4.87 1.51 -7.08
N VAL A 222 3.80 0.95 -7.67
CA VAL A 222 3.89 0.11 -8.87
C VAL A 222 4.47 0.90 -10.05
N VAL A 223 4.04 2.15 -10.26
CA VAL A 223 4.60 2.98 -11.35
C VAL A 223 6.10 3.24 -11.15
N GLU A 224 6.55 3.45 -9.92
CA GLU A 224 7.98 3.64 -9.61
C GLU A 224 8.80 2.39 -9.98
N GLU A 225 8.36 1.21 -9.55
CA GLU A 225 9.04 -0.06 -9.85
C GLU A 225 9.05 -0.35 -11.36
N LEU A 226 7.91 -0.25 -12.03
CA LEU A 226 7.79 -0.63 -13.43
C LEU A 226 8.49 0.32 -14.39
N PHE A 227 8.31 1.64 -14.20
CA PHE A 227 8.68 2.63 -15.19
C PHE A 227 9.93 3.44 -14.81
N VAL A 228 10.19 3.65 -13.51
CA VAL A 228 11.37 4.39 -13.04
C VAL A 228 12.54 3.44 -12.79
N HIS A 229 12.33 2.33 -12.09
CA HIS A 229 13.36 1.30 -11.91
C HIS A 229 13.54 0.43 -13.16
N GLY A 230 12.54 0.41 -14.05
CA GLY A 230 12.64 -0.22 -15.37
C GLY A 230 12.36 -1.72 -15.36
N GLU A 231 11.63 -2.24 -14.37
CA GLU A 231 11.28 -3.67 -14.32
C GLU A 231 10.49 -4.12 -15.56
N LEU A 232 9.58 -3.26 -16.05
CA LEU A 232 8.79 -3.55 -17.25
C LEU A 232 9.67 -3.71 -18.50
N ILE A 233 10.65 -2.81 -18.69
CA ILE A 233 11.54 -2.90 -19.84
C ILE A 233 12.47 -4.11 -19.73
N HIS A 234 12.90 -4.46 -18.52
CA HIS A 234 13.67 -5.69 -18.27
C HIS A 234 12.86 -6.95 -18.59
N ALA A 235 11.58 -7.02 -18.20
CA ALA A 235 10.70 -8.14 -18.53
C ALA A 235 10.51 -8.27 -20.04
N ILE A 236 10.21 -7.17 -20.75
CA ILE A 236 10.06 -7.16 -22.21
C ILE A 236 11.36 -7.61 -22.90
N HIS A 237 12.51 -7.11 -22.44
CA HIS A 237 13.81 -7.52 -22.97
C HIS A 237 14.14 -8.98 -22.67
N SER A 238 13.79 -9.50 -21.50
CA SER A 238 13.98 -10.91 -21.14
C SER A 238 13.25 -11.83 -22.12
N VAL A 239 12.00 -11.49 -22.46
CA VAL A 239 11.21 -12.20 -23.48
C VAL A 239 11.85 -12.05 -24.86
N CYS A 240 12.15 -10.84 -25.31
CA CYS A 240 12.72 -10.59 -26.64
C CYS A 240 14.14 -11.14 -26.85
N ASN A 241 14.85 -11.46 -25.77
CA ASN A 241 16.18 -12.07 -25.80
C ASN A 241 16.15 -13.60 -25.55
N GLY A 242 14.96 -14.20 -25.42
CA GLY A 242 14.81 -15.64 -25.22
C GLY A 242 15.28 -16.12 -23.83
N GLN A 243 15.37 -15.21 -22.86
CA GLN A 243 15.69 -15.55 -21.46
C GLN A 243 14.44 -16.00 -20.69
N TYR A 244 13.27 -15.51 -21.11
CA TYR A 244 11.98 -15.93 -20.57
C TYR A 244 11.65 -17.36 -20.99
N ARG A 245 11.23 -18.19 -20.03
CA ARG A 245 10.80 -19.57 -20.26
C ARG A 245 9.30 -19.67 -20.06
N CYS A 246 8.57 -19.84 -21.16
CA CYS A 246 7.12 -19.99 -21.13
C CYS A 246 6.74 -21.41 -20.73
N GLU A 247 5.90 -21.54 -19.70
CA GLU A 247 5.54 -22.82 -19.13
C GLU A 247 4.68 -23.67 -20.09
N LEU A 248 3.72 -23.04 -20.77
CA LEU A 248 2.86 -23.71 -21.76
C LEU A 248 3.66 -24.37 -22.89
N ILE A 249 4.75 -23.75 -23.31
CA ILE A 249 5.61 -24.28 -24.36
C ILE A 249 6.50 -25.39 -23.79
N ARG A 250 6.98 -25.23 -22.55
CA ARG A 250 7.76 -26.26 -21.86
C ARG A 250 6.97 -27.55 -21.68
N GLU A 251 5.71 -27.45 -21.26
CA GLU A 251 4.79 -28.58 -21.12
C GLU A 251 4.52 -29.26 -22.46
N MET A 252 4.24 -28.48 -23.51
CA MET A 252 4.05 -29.01 -24.87
C MET A 252 5.26 -29.81 -25.35
N CYS A 253 6.48 -29.34 -25.06
CA CYS A 253 7.72 -30.01 -25.47
C CYS A 253 8.04 -31.24 -24.61
N ALA A 254 7.63 -31.27 -23.33
CA ALA A 254 7.95 -32.36 -22.41
C ALA A 254 7.36 -33.72 -22.85
N ASP A 255 6.20 -33.69 -23.50
CA ASP A 255 5.50 -34.90 -23.96
C ASP A 255 5.91 -35.36 -25.37
N GLN A 256 6.87 -34.71 -26.00
CA GLN A 256 7.21 -34.91 -27.41
C GLN A 256 8.65 -35.37 -27.64
N ALA A 257 8.93 -35.85 -28.86
CA ALA A 257 10.27 -36.26 -29.26
C ALA A 257 11.23 -35.05 -29.35
N TYR A 258 12.52 -35.28 -29.07
CA TYR A 258 13.55 -34.23 -29.14
C TYR A 258 13.61 -33.47 -30.49
N SER A 259 13.26 -34.13 -31.60
CA SER A 259 13.20 -33.47 -32.92
C SER A 259 12.12 -32.38 -32.97
N PHE A 260 10.99 -32.57 -32.29
CA PHE A 260 9.92 -31.58 -32.17
C PHE A 260 10.39 -30.39 -31.35
N GLU A 261 10.98 -30.63 -30.18
CA GLU A 261 11.53 -29.57 -29.32
C GLU A 261 12.56 -28.71 -30.07
N ARG A 262 13.43 -29.34 -30.86
CA ARG A 262 14.40 -28.63 -31.70
C ARG A 262 13.71 -27.74 -32.74
N THR A 263 12.72 -28.24 -33.46
CA THR A 263 11.96 -27.45 -34.45
C THR A 263 11.30 -26.24 -33.78
N ILE A 264 10.65 -26.45 -32.64
CA ILE A 264 9.96 -25.40 -31.89
C ILE A 264 10.94 -24.34 -31.37
N ASN A 265 12.10 -24.73 -30.86
CA ASN A 265 13.13 -23.77 -30.43
C ASN A 265 13.68 -22.91 -31.59
N GLU A 266 13.90 -23.51 -32.78
CA GLU A 266 14.31 -22.77 -33.97
C GLU A 266 13.26 -21.74 -34.41
N ASP A 267 11.97 -22.07 -34.24
CA ASP A 267 10.86 -21.16 -34.54
C ASP A 267 10.68 -20.09 -33.45
N LEU A 268 10.87 -20.41 -32.18
CA LEU A 268 10.89 -19.44 -31.08
C LEU A 268 11.94 -18.36 -31.29
N ASP A 269 13.16 -18.72 -31.72
CA ASP A 269 14.20 -17.74 -32.05
C ASP A 269 13.78 -16.77 -33.16
N ARG A 270 12.89 -17.19 -34.07
CA ARG A 270 12.31 -16.29 -35.09
C ARG A 270 11.23 -15.41 -34.50
N VAL A 271 10.39 -15.93 -33.59
CA VAL A 271 9.39 -15.17 -32.85
C VAL A 271 10.06 -14.06 -32.03
N TRP A 272 11.12 -14.38 -31.29
CA TRP A 272 11.89 -13.41 -30.50
C TRP A 272 12.47 -12.29 -31.38
N ARG A 273 13.05 -12.64 -32.54
CA ARG A 273 13.55 -11.66 -33.51
C ARG A 273 12.44 -10.76 -34.03
N TYR A 274 11.30 -11.33 -34.41
CA TYR A 274 10.15 -10.57 -34.90
C TYR A 274 9.61 -9.61 -33.82
N MET A 275 9.48 -10.06 -32.57
CA MET A 275 9.00 -9.20 -31.48
C MET A 275 10.01 -8.10 -31.15
N ARG A 276 11.31 -8.42 -31.19
CA ARG A 276 12.37 -7.43 -31.05
C ARG A 276 12.27 -6.36 -32.13
N GLU A 277 12.10 -6.73 -33.40
CA GLU A 277 11.91 -5.76 -34.48
C GLU A 277 10.63 -4.91 -34.31
N LYS A 278 9.52 -5.54 -33.91
CA LYS A 278 8.24 -4.86 -33.65
C LYS A 278 8.35 -3.78 -32.56
N LEU A 279 9.20 -4.02 -31.55
CA LEU A 279 9.39 -3.14 -30.39
C LEU A 279 10.59 -2.19 -30.52
N SER A 280 11.63 -2.55 -31.28
CA SER A 280 12.89 -1.79 -31.42
C SER A 280 12.71 -0.42 -32.10
N GLY A 281 11.62 -0.20 -32.82
CA GLY A 281 11.29 1.09 -33.45
C GLY A 281 10.43 2.02 -32.59
N ARG A 282 9.98 1.60 -31.40
CA ARG A 282 8.93 2.28 -30.60
C ARG A 282 9.39 2.64 -29.18
N GLY A 283 10.55 3.30 -29.07
CA GLY A 283 11.06 3.78 -27.78
C GLY A 283 11.69 2.68 -26.93
N ALA A 284 12.73 2.04 -27.45
CA ALA A 284 13.51 0.99 -26.79
C ALA A 284 14.42 1.54 -25.65
N GLY A 285 13.87 2.37 -24.77
CA GLY A 285 14.59 2.99 -23.66
C GLY A 285 13.67 3.26 -22.49
N THR A 286 14.23 3.37 -21.30
CA THR A 286 13.52 3.79 -20.09
C THR A 286 12.90 5.18 -20.30
N LEU A 287 11.68 5.38 -19.83
CA LEU A 287 11.06 6.71 -19.83
C LEU A 287 11.90 7.67 -18.96
N PRO A 288 12.08 8.94 -19.37
CA PRO A 288 12.67 9.95 -18.50
C PRO A 288 11.84 10.07 -17.21
N SER A 289 12.49 10.00 -16.05
CA SER A 289 11.81 10.10 -14.74
C SER A 289 10.95 11.38 -14.63
N GLN A 290 11.36 12.48 -15.26
CA GLN A 290 10.58 13.72 -15.34
C GLN A 290 9.22 13.52 -16.01
N LEU A 291 9.19 12.84 -17.15
CA LEU A 291 7.96 12.58 -17.90
C LEU A 291 7.00 11.66 -17.11
N VAL A 292 7.55 10.66 -16.42
CA VAL A 292 6.76 9.80 -15.51
C VAL A 292 6.16 10.64 -14.38
N GLY A 293 6.96 11.53 -13.78
CA GLY A 293 6.51 12.46 -12.74
C GLY A 293 5.39 13.39 -13.20
N GLU A 294 5.49 13.96 -14.41
CA GLU A 294 4.45 14.82 -14.99
C GLU A 294 3.12 14.07 -15.20
N LYS A 295 3.18 12.85 -15.76
CA LYS A 295 2.00 12.01 -15.97
C LYS A 295 1.35 11.59 -14.64
N CYS A 296 2.17 11.25 -13.64
CA CYS A 296 1.68 10.95 -12.29
C CYS A 296 1.05 12.17 -11.63
N ALA A 297 1.63 13.36 -11.76
CA ALA A 297 1.07 14.58 -11.20
C ALA A 297 -0.30 14.93 -11.80
N ALA A 298 -0.44 14.79 -13.13
CA ALA A 298 -1.72 14.97 -13.82
C ALA A 298 -2.76 13.93 -13.39
N TRP A 299 -2.35 12.68 -13.21
CA TRP A 299 -3.22 11.62 -12.71
C TRP A 299 -3.67 11.85 -11.26
N ILE A 300 -2.74 12.25 -10.38
CA ILE A 300 -3.05 12.63 -8.98
C ILE A 300 -4.07 13.75 -8.95
N GLU A 301 -3.90 14.78 -9.78
CA GLU A 301 -4.85 15.90 -9.86
C GLU A 301 -6.25 15.45 -10.24
N LYS A 302 -6.36 14.64 -11.31
CA LYS A 302 -7.63 14.09 -11.78
C LYS A 302 -8.30 13.22 -10.71
N THR A 303 -7.52 12.38 -10.02
CA THR A 303 -8.01 11.45 -9.00
C THR A 303 -8.45 12.17 -7.73
N CYS A 304 -7.64 13.13 -7.26
CA CYS A 304 -7.98 13.94 -6.08
C CYS A 304 -9.22 14.79 -6.34
N ALA A 305 -9.43 15.32 -7.55
CA ALA A 305 -10.62 16.11 -7.87
C ALA A 305 -11.93 15.31 -7.73
N VAL A 306 -11.93 14.02 -8.08
CA VAL A 306 -13.10 13.15 -7.89
C VAL A 306 -13.25 12.78 -6.42
N THR A 307 -12.16 12.37 -5.77
CA THR A 307 -12.16 11.96 -4.36
C THR A 307 -12.53 13.11 -3.41
N HIS A 308 -12.19 14.35 -3.76
CA HIS A 308 -12.53 15.53 -2.97
C HIS A 308 -14.04 15.70 -2.77
N LYS A 309 -14.87 15.28 -3.73
CA LYS A 309 -16.33 15.29 -3.58
C LYS A 309 -16.78 14.35 -2.46
N LEU A 310 -16.23 13.13 -2.43
CA LEU A 310 -16.48 12.18 -1.35
C LEU A 310 -15.99 12.73 0.01
N VAL A 311 -14.82 13.36 0.05
CA VAL A 311 -14.31 14.00 1.27
C VAL A 311 -15.28 15.08 1.77
N ALA A 312 -15.80 15.91 0.87
CA ALA A 312 -16.78 16.93 1.23
C ALA A 312 -18.07 16.33 1.80
N GLU A 313 -18.62 15.30 1.15
CA GLU A 313 -19.81 14.59 1.62
C GLU A 313 -19.59 13.94 3.00
N VAL A 314 -18.47 13.24 3.20
CA VAL A 314 -18.11 12.65 4.51
C VAL A 314 -17.98 13.73 5.58
N CYS A 315 -17.40 14.88 5.24
CA CYS A 315 -17.25 15.99 6.19
C CYS A 315 -18.59 16.56 6.63
N GLU A 316 -19.65 16.50 5.82
CA GLU A 316 -20.97 16.98 6.23
C GLU A 316 -21.50 16.25 7.47
N TYR A 317 -21.20 14.95 7.60
CA TYR A 317 -21.64 14.10 8.71
C TYR A 317 -20.86 14.30 10.03
N PHE A 318 -19.79 15.09 10.03
CA PHE A 318 -19.06 15.36 11.28
C PHE A 318 -19.81 16.37 12.15
N ASP A 319 -19.96 16.00 13.42
CA ASP A 319 -20.67 16.79 14.44
C ASP A 319 -19.71 17.47 15.42
N ASN A 320 -18.48 16.99 15.51
CA ASN A 320 -17.48 17.52 16.44
C ASN A 320 -16.10 17.66 15.78
N LEU A 321 -15.27 18.52 16.39
CA LEU A 321 -13.92 18.77 15.89
C LEU A 321 -12.98 17.57 16.09
N ASP A 322 -13.27 16.69 17.05
CA ASP A 322 -12.43 15.52 17.35
C ASP A 322 -12.46 14.52 16.19
N GLN A 323 -13.63 14.25 15.61
CA GLN A 323 -13.80 13.41 14.42
C GLN A 323 -12.99 13.93 13.22
N VAL A 324 -12.95 15.24 13.04
CA VAL A 324 -12.15 15.88 11.98
C VAL A 324 -10.66 15.71 12.25
N ILE A 325 -10.22 15.89 13.50
CA ILE A 325 -8.84 15.70 13.93
C ILE A 325 -8.41 14.24 13.72
N ASP A 326 -9.25 13.28 14.12
CA ASP A 326 -9.00 11.85 13.98
C ASP A 326 -8.84 11.45 12.51
N LEU A 327 -9.74 11.93 11.63
CA LEU A 327 -9.64 11.70 10.19
C LEU A 327 -8.34 12.27 9.62
N LEU A 328 -8.03 13.53 9.94
CA LEU A 328 -6.82 14.19 9.46
C LEU A 328 -5.56 13.48 9.95
N GLN A 329 -5.54 13.03 11.20
CA GLN A 329 -4.43 12.29 11.75
C GLN A 329 -4.25 10.95 11.04
N ALA A 330 -5.33 10.20 10.81
CA ALA A 330 -5.28 8.93 10.09
C ALA A 330 -4.74 9.09 8.66
N ILE A 331 -5.25 10.07 7.90
CA ILE A 331 -4.80 10.35 6.53
C ILE A 331 -3.33 10.81 6.53
N THR A 332 -2.96 11.70 7.45
CA THR A 332 -1.57 12.19 7.56
C THR A 332 -0.58 11.09 7.88
N VAL A 333 -0.97 10.12 8.73
CA VAL A 333 -0.14 8.95 9.03
C VAL A 333 0.06 8.08 7.79
N SER A 334 -1.02 7.75 7.07
CA SER A 334 -0.93 6.96 5.83
C SER A 334 -0.03 7.64 4.77
N LEU A 335 -0.18 8.97 4.58
CA LEU A 335 0.61 9.73 3.62
C LEU A 335 2.10 9.89 3.99
N LYS A 336 2.47 9.79 5.27
CA LYS A 336 3.86 9.88 5.73
C LYS A 336 4.60 8.55 5.63
N GLN A 337 3.89 7.45 5.81
CA GLN A 337 4.48 6.13 5.89
C GLN A 337 4.71 5.57 4.48
N ASP A 338 5.92 5.08 4.19
CA ASP A 338 6.28 4.33 2.98
C ASP A 338 5.83 4.95 1.64
N TRP A 339 5.82 6.28 1.54
CA TRP A 339 5.38 6.97 0.33
C TRP A 339 6.43 6.86 -0.80
N PRO A 340 6.03 6.58 -2.05
CA PRO A 340 6.94 6.46 -3.19
C PRO A 340 7.66 7.78 -3.50
N ARG A 341 8.81 7.72 -4.20
CA ARG A 341 9.56 8.94 -4.54
C ARG A 341 8.86 9.77 -5.62
N ILE A 342 7.97 9.15 -6.37
CA ILE A 342 7.16 9.79 -7.39
C ILE A 342 5.79 10.22 -6.83
N GLY A 343 5.35 11.40 -7.24
CA GLY A 343 4.13 12.02 -6.70
C GLY A 343 4.37 12.58 -5.30
N SER A 344 4.09 13.87 -5.11
CA SER A 344 4.27 14.50 -3.80
C SER A 344 3.09 14.13 -2.87
N SER A 345 3.36 13.44 -1.75
CA SER A 345 2.37 13.20 -0.69
C SER A 345 1.74 14.51 -0.19
N ARG A 346 2.54 15.58 -0.17
CA ARG A 346 2.10 16.95 0.10
C ARG A 346 1.05 17.42 -0.90
N SER A 347 1.29 17.21 -2.19
CA SER A 347 0.32 17.57 -3.23
C SER A 347 -0.97 16.75 -3.14
N VAL A 348 -0.90 15.48 -2.73
CA VAL A 348 -2.09 14.65 -2.50
C VAL A 348 -2.87 15.20 -1.31
N TYR A 349 -2.20 15.44 -0.18
CA TYR A 349 -2.80 16.05 1.02
C TYR A 349 -3.53 17.35 0.67
N ASP A 350 -2.84 18.23 -0.04
CA ASP A 350 -3.34 19.55 -0.40
C ASP A 350 -4.56 19.45 -1.31
N LYS A 351 -4.46 18.72 -2.43
CA LYS A 351 -5.56 18.60 -3.40
C LYS A 351 -6.75 17.78 -2.88
N LEU A 352 -6.53 16.85 -1.96
CA LEU A 352 -7.57 15.99 -1.41
C LEU A 352 -8.38 16.71 -0.31
N LEU A 353 -7.69 17.39 0.62
CA LEU A 353 -8.28 17.87 1.88
C LEU A 353 -8.60 19.37 1.93
N GLN A 354 -7.93 20.19 1.10
CA GLN A 354 -7.73 21.63 1.35
C GLN A 354 -8.95 22.41 1.84
N THR A 355 -10.02 22.49 1.04
CA THR A 355 -11.14 23.40 1.33
C THR A 355 -12.17 22.72 2.20
N ALA A 356 -12.63 21.53 1.81
CA ALA A 356 -13.71 20.82 2.47
C ALA A 356 -13.48 20.61 3.98
N VAL A 357 -12.31 20.06 4.36
CA VAL A 357 -12.04 19.71 5.77
C VAL A 357 -11.82 20.97 6.61
N VAL A 358 -11.06 21.93 6.08
CA VAL A 358 -10.76 23.19 6.78
C VAL A 358 -12.03 24.01 6.96
N ASP A 359 -12.89 24.10 5.95
CA ASP A 359 -14.13 24.88 6.03
C ASP A 359 -15.14 24.22 6.97
N LYS A 360 -15.29 22.89 6.94
CA LYS A 360 -16.11 22.18 7.94
C LYS A 360 -15.57 22.38 9.35
N ALA A 361 -14.26 22.29 9.56
CA ALA A 361 -13.64 22.49 10.86
C ALA A 361 -13.88 23.92 11.39
N LYS A 362 -13.82 24.95 10.53
CA LYS A 362 -14.18 26.33 10.89
C LYS A 362 -15.65 26.46 11.30
N ILE A 363 -16.57 25.82 10.56
CA ILE A 363 -18.01 25.84 10.87
C ILE A 363 -18.26 25.21 12.25
N LEU A 364 -17.70 24.01 12.49
CA LEU A 364 -17.82 23.32 13.77
C LEU A 364 -17.22 24.13 14.92
N LEU A 365 -16.06 24.76 14.69
CA LEU A 365 -15.44 25.63 15.67
C LEU A 365 -16.38 26.79 16.07
N ILE A 366 -16.97 27.48 15.10
CA ILE A 366 -17.92 28.57 15.36
C ILE A 366 -19.12 28.07 16.16
N GLN A 367 -19.73 26.95 15.75
CA GLN A 367 -20.88 26.37 16.46
C GLN A 367 -20.55 25.98 17.91
N MET A 368 -19.36 25.43 18.15
CA MET A 368 -18.94 25.08 19.51
C MET A 368 -18.68 26.34 20.35
N ILE A 369 -18.09 27.40 19.79
CA ILE A 369 -17.93 28.70 20.48
C ILE A 369 -19.31 29.29 20.83
N GLU A 370 -20.28 29.24 19.92
CA GLU A 370 -21.64 29.71 20.17
C GLU A 370 -22.35 28.90 21.26
N SER A 371 -22.12 27.58 21.32
CA SER A 371 -22.62 26.72 22.40
C SER A 371 -22.00 27.09 23.75
N ILE A 372 -20.69 27.35 23.79
CA ILE A 372 -20.00 27.87 24.98
C ILE A 372 -20.63 29.21 25.40
N GLU A 373 -20.83 30.13 24.46
CA GLU A 373 -21.48 31.42 24.71
C GLU A 373 -22.87 31.22 25.34
N LEU A 374 -23.72 30.40 24.72
CA LEU A 374 -25.09 30.17 25.20
C LEU A 374 -25.12 29.52 26.59
N SER A 375 -24.19 28.60 26.87
CA SER A 375 -24.04 27.99 28.19
C SER A 375 -23.57 29.00 29.24
N ALA A 376 -22.64 29.90 28.86
CA ALA A 376 -22.13 30.95 29.72
C ALA A 376 -23.22 31.98 30.03
N LYS A 377 -23.98 32.42 29.01
CA LYS A 377 -25.14 33.30 29.15
C LYS A 377 -26.14 32.77 30.18
N LYS A 378 -26.55 31.51 30.05
CA LYS A 378 -27.47 30.86 31.00
C LYS A 378 -26.89 30.81 32.43
N ARG A 379 -25.60 30.50 32.57
CA ARG A 379 -24.92 30.48 33.88
C ARG A 379 -24.86 31.87 34.52
N PHE A 380 -24.54 32.90 33.74
CA PHE A 380 -24.51 34.28 34.21
C PHE A 380 -25.91 34.78 34.61
N GLU A 381 -26.94 34.48 33.82
CA GLU A 381 -28.34 34.82 34.16
C GLU A 381 -28.85 34.07 35.41
N SER A 382 -28.36 32.85 35.66
CA SER A 382 -28.72 32.05 36.84
C SER A 382 -27.96 32.44 38.11
N THR A 383 -26.92 33.27 37.98
CA THR A 383 -26.16 33.76 39.13
C THR A 383 -27.04 34.80 39.84
N SER A 384 -27.67 34.41 40.95
CA SER A 384 -28.34 35.38 41.80
C SER A 384 -27.25 36.27 42.39
N ASP A 385 -27.08 37.47 41.83
CA ASP A 385 -26.51 38.56 42.59
C ASP A 385 -27.43 38.74 43.80
N GLY A 386 -27.04 38.14 44.94
CA GLY A 386 -27.65 38.40 46.23
C GLY A 386 -27.67 39.90 46.52
N PRO A 387 -28.39 40.35 47.57
CA PRO A 387 -28.62 41.77 47.82
C PRO A 387 -27.30 42.53 47.76
N PRO A 388 -27.33 43.79 47.28
CA PRO A 388 -26.14 44.55 46.97
C PRO A 388 -25.29 44.66 48.22
N THR A 389 -24.31 43.78 48.39
CA THR A 389 -23.27 44.01 49.37
C THR A 389 -22.56 45.23 48.84
N ALA A 390 -22.85 46.35 49.50
CA ALA A 390 -22.16 47.60 49.31
C ALA A 390 -20.68 47.27 49.22
N ILE A 391 -20.00 47.86 48.25
CA ILE A 391 -18.56 47.74 48.03
C ILE A 391 -17.77 48.13 49.32
N PHE A 392 -18.45 48.65 50.34
CA PHE A 392 -17.91 49.21 51.57
C PHE A 392 -18.68 48.83 52.86
N ASP A 393 -19.29 47.65 53.00
CA ASP A 393 -19.76 47.22 54.33
C ASP A 393 -18.64 46.59 55.16
N GLU A 394 -18.56 47.02 56.43
CA GLU A 394 -17.48 46.76 57.37
C GLU A 394 -17.11 45.27 57.50
N ARG A 395 -15.81 45.04 57.37
CA ARG A 395 -15.15 43.75 57.21
C ARG A 395 -15.34 42.83 58.43
N THR A 396 -16.02 41.70 58.23
CA THR A 396 -15.70 40.45 58.95
C THR A 396 -14.78 39.57 58.11
N TYR A 397 -13.50 39.71 58.46
CA TYR A 397 -12.31 38.90 58.20
C TYR A 397 -12.51 37.44 57.70
N ARG A 398 -12.18 37.18 56.43
CA ARG A 398 -11.28 36.10 55.95
C ARG A 398 -10.78 36.46 54.54
N PRO A 399 -9.45 36.54 54.31
CA PRO A 399 -8.90 37.00 53.04
C PRO A 399 -8.87 35.85 52.03
N ASP A 400 -9.94 35.71 51.25
CA ASP A 400 -9.77 35.17 49.89
C ASP A 400 -9.25 36.33 49.04
N SER A 401 -8.11 36.16 48.37
CA SER A 401 -7.34 37.22 47.69
C SER A 401 -8.11 38.01 46.61
N GLN A 402 -9.35 37.62 46.29
CA GLN A 402 -10.19 38.20 45.23
C GLN A 402 -11.49 38.83 45.74
N SER A 403 -11.84 38.70 47.03
CA SER A 403 -13.05 39.33 47.59
C SER A 403 -12.93 40.85 47.73
N HIS A 404 -11.71 41.39 47.68
CA HIS A 404 -11.42 42.84 47.70
C HIS A 404 -11.84 43.59 46.42
N ILE A 405 -12.19 42.88 45.35
CA ILE A 405 -12.45 43.45 44.02
C ILE A 405 -13.96 43.42 43.67
N GLY A 406 -14.82 43.01 44.60
CA GLY A 406 -16.28 43.03 44.41
C GLY A 406 -16.86 41.94 43.49
N ILE A 407 -16.10 40.87 43.22
CA ILE A 407 -16.52 39.71 42.42
C ILE A 407 -17.09 38.63 43.35
N SER A 408 -18.29 38.11 43.05
CA SER A 408 -18.87 36.99 43.82
C SER A 408 -18.17 35.67 43.50
N THR A 409 -18.06 34.76 44.47
CA THR A 409 -17.43 33.44 44.29
C THR A 409 -18.16 32.58 43.24
N GLN A 410 -19.47 32.80 43.07
CA GLN A 410 -20.27 32.16 42.02
C GLN A 410 -19.91 32.70 40.62
N LEU A 411 -19.85 34.03 40.46
CA LEU A 411 -19.45 34.68 39.21
C LEU A 411 -18.03 34.28 38.80
N TYR A 412 -17.10 34.22 39.76
CA TYR A 412 -15.74 33.75 39.52
C TYR A 412 -15.70 32.30 39.01
N LYS A 413 -16.47 31.39 39.62
CA LYS A 413 -16.59 30.00 39.15
C LYS A 413 -17.16 29.93 37.73
N CYS A 414 -18.17 30.73 37.40
CA CYS A 414 -18.73 30.79 36.05
C CYS A 414 -17.69 31.26 35.02
N VAL A 415 -16.98 32.35 35.31
CA VAL A 415 -15.90 32.87 34.46
C VAL A 415 -14.77 31.84 34.31
N LYS A 416 -14.38 31.16 35.40
CA LYS A 416 -13.39 30.09 35.34
C LYS A 416 -13.80 28.95 34.41
N THR A 417 -15.05 28.47 34.52
CA THR A 417 -15.54 27.40 33.62
C THR A 417 -15.64 27.82 32.15
N LEU A 418 -15.91 29.11 31.88
CA LEU A 418 -15.86 29.67 30.52
C LEU A 418 -14.44 29.61 29.97
N TRP A 419 -13.45 30.04 30.74
CA TRP A 419 -12.04 30.00 30.31
C TRP A 419 -11.52 28.58 30.12
N GLU A 420 -11.83 27.65 31.03
CA GLU A 420 -11.49 26.23 30.87
C GLU A 420 -12.08 25.64 29.58
N SER A 421 -13.32 26.03 29.21
CA SER A 421 -13.95 25.57 27.97
C SER A 421 -13.30 26.15 26.72
N LEU A 422 -12.90 27.43 26.76
CA LEU A 422 -12.19 28.09 25.66
C LEU A 422 -10.76 27.58 25.50
N GLU A 423 -10.10 27.23 26.60
CA GLU A 423 -8.76 26.64 26.62
C GLU A 423 -8.77 25.25 25.95
N GLN A 424 -9.69 24.36 26.34
CA GLN A 424 -9.88 23.06 25.68
C GLN A 424 -10.11 23.19 24.17
N MET A 425 -10.85 24.22 23.74
CA MET A 425 -11.09 24.48 22.32
C MET A 425 -9.82 24.94 21.60
N ASN A 426 -9.03 25.79 22.23
CA ASN A 426 -7.75 26.24 21.69
C ASN A 426 -6.71 25.12 21.62
N GLU A 427 -6.74 24.17 22.56
CA GLU A 427 -5.94 22.95 22.47
C GLU A 427 -6.29 22.14 21.21
N LYS A 428 -7.58 21.96 20.91
CA LYS A 428 -8.02 21.28 19.67
C LYS A 428 -7.59 22.03 18.40
N CYS A 429 -7.68 23.35 18.38
CA CYS A 429 -7.15 24.15 17.26
C CYS A 429 -5.63 23.96 17.11
N THR A 430 -4.90 23.88 18.22
CA THR A 430 -3.44 23.65 18.21
C THR A 430 -3.10 22.24 17.72
N GLN A 431 -3.87 21.23 18.12
CA GLN A 431 -3.73 19.87 17.61
C GLN A 431 -3.97 19.81 16.09
N PHE A 432 -5.06 20.43 15.61
CA PHE A 432 -5.36 20.55 14.18
C PHE A 432 -4.19 21.19 13.40
N GLU A 433 -3.63 22.29 13.90
CA GLU A 433 -2.48 22.94 13.28
C GLU A 433 -1.23 22.07 13.28
N SER A 434 -0.96 21.35 14.37
CA SER A 434 0.21 20.48 14.47
C SER A 434 0.19 19.33 13.46
N ILE A 435 -1.00 18.83 13.12
CA ILE A 435 -1.20 17.79 12.11
C ILE A 435 -1.05 18.37 10.70
N CYS A 436 -1.62 19.55 10.45
CA CYS A 436 -1.59 20.21 9.15
C CYS A 436 -0.22 20.82 8.80
N ALA A 437 0.51 21.38 9.76
CA ALA A 437 1.77 22.09 9.56
C ALA A 437 2.85 21.35 8.73
N PRO A 438 3.10 20.04 8.91
CA PRO A 438 4.07 19.32 8.09
C PRO A 438 3.62 19.08 6.63
N MET A 439 2.33 19.22 6.32
CA MET A 439 1.75 18.81 5.03
C MET A 439 1.13 19.96 4.24
N ALA A 440 0.68 21.03 4.88
CA ALA A 440 0.02 22.15 4.22
C ALA A 440 0.95 23.37 4.08
N ASP A 441 0.59 24.35 3.26
CA ASP A 441 1.23 25.66 3.28
C ASP A 441 0.90 26.41 4.58
N THR A 442 1.80 27.31 5.03
CA THR A 442 1.70 28.04 6.31
C THR A 442 0.42 28.87 6.49
N VAL A 443 -0.34 29.06 5.41
CA VAL A 443 -1.59 29.84 5.35
C VAL A 443 -2.79 29.07 5.94
N THR A 444 -2.88 27.75 5.76
CA THR A 444 -4.04 26.98 6.24
C THR A 444 -4.05 26.73 7.76
N PRO A 445 -2.92 26.47 8.45
CA PRO A 445 -2.90 26.36 9.90
C PRO A 445 -3.29 27.70 10.56
N SER A 446 -2.68 28.80 10.14
CA SER A 446 -2.93 30.13 10.72
C SER A 446 -4.38 30.61 10.57
N ALA A 447 -5.10 30.14 9.56
CA ALA A 447 -6.51 30.48 9.36
C ALA A 447 -7.42 29.97 10.50
N MET A 448 -7.12 28.83 11.12
CA MET A 448 -7.94 28.26 12.19
C MET A 448 -7.81 29.06 13.48
N LYS A 449 -6.58 29.36 13.92
CA LYS A 449 -6.34 30.25 15.08
C LYS A 449 -6.87 31.66 14.86
N GLN A 450 -6.76 32.20 13.65
CA GLN A 450 -7.36 33.51 13.35
C GLN A 450 -8.88 33.49 13.48
N THR A 451 -9.53 32.41 13.02
CA THR A 451 -10.98 32.20 13.14
C THR A 451 -11.38 32.05 14.61
N MET A 452 -10.65 31.26 15.39
CA MET A 452 -10.84 31.13 16.84
C MET A 452 -10.74 32.49 17.54
N ALA A 453 -9.64 33.20 17.36
CA ALA A 453 -9.39 34.48 18.01
C ALA A 453 -10.42 35.56 17.64
N ALA A 454 -10.87 35.60 16.38
CA ALA A 454 -11.93 36.52 15.96
C ALA A 454 -13.28 36.20 16.63
N ASN A 455 -13.66 34.92 16.68
CA ASN A 455 -14.93 34.50 17.28
C ASN A 455 -14.93 34.60 18.80
N VAL A 456 -13.80 34.30 19.46
CA VAL A 456 -13.62 34.53 20.91
C VAL A 456 -13.73 36.01 21.25
N LEU A 457 -13.11 36.89 20.44
CA LEU A 457 -13.26 38.33 20.63
C LEU A 457 -14.73 38.76 20.53
N GLN A 458 -15.46 38.28 19.52
CA GLN A 458 -16.89 38.59 19.35
C GLN A 458 -17.76 38.00 20.47
N LEU A 459 -17.44 36.79 20.95
CA LEU A 459 -18.10 36.20 22.13
C LEU A 459 -17.89 37.09 23.35
N LEU A 460 -16.65 37.50 23.65
CA LEU A 460 -16.35 38.32 24.82
C LEU A 460 -17.05 39.69 24.74
N LEU A 461 -17.08 40.31 23.57
CA LEU A 461 -17.82 41.55 23.34
C LEU A 461 -19.33 41.37 23.54
N ARG A 462 -19.92 40.28 23.01
CA ARG A 462 -21.35 39.97 23.19
C ARG A 462 -21.71 39.63 24.64
N LEU A 463 -20.85 38.94 25.38
CA LEU A 463 -21.04 38.70 26.81
C LEU A 463 -21.02 40.02 27.61
N CYS A 464 -20.22 41.00 27.18
CA CYS A 464 -20.23 42.33 27.79
C CYS A 464 -21.52 43.11 27.54
N ASP A 465 -22.35 42.69 26.58
CA ASP A 465 -23.62 43.32 26.22
C ASP A 465 -24.86 42.58 26.76
N LEU A 466 -24.69 41.47 27.49
CA LEU A 466 -25.76 40.58 28.02
C LEU A 466 -26.91 41.24 28.81
N HIS A 467 -26.79 42.51 29.17
CA HIS A 467 -27.76 43.23 30.00
C HIS A 467 -28.30 44.51 29.34
N SER A 468 -28.08 44.72 28.02
CA SER A 468 -28.40 45.97 27.31
C SER A 468 -29.89 46.32 27.23
N ASP A 469 -30.80 45.35 27.02
CA ASP A 469 -32.06 45.70 26.33
C ASP A 469 -33.39 45.49 27.06
N LYS A 470 -33.49 45.00 28.31
CA LYS A 470 -34.85 44.64 28.83
C LYS A 470 -35.35 45.07 30.22
N GLN A 471 -34.60 45.68 31.14
CA GLN A 471 -35.19 46.26 32.37
C GLN A 471 -34.32 47.37 32.99
N ASN A 472 -34.98 48.43 33.49
CA ASN A 472 -34.38 49.59 34.17
C ASN A 472 -33.97 49.25 35.62
N GLY A 473 -32.69 49.44 35.98
CA GLY A 473 -32.24 49.42 37.38
C GLY A 473 -30.72 49.47 37.59
N ALA A 474 -30.27 50.19 38.62
CA ALA A 474 -28.85 50.34 39.03
C ALA A 474 -28.12 49.01 39.30
N ALA A 475 -28.86 47.97 39.71
CA ALA A 475 -28.31 46.64 39.95
C ALA A 475 -27.71 45.98 38.68
N ARG A 476 -28.21 46.31 37.48
CA ARG A 476 -27.71 45.74 36.22
C ARG A 476 -26.41 46.37 35.74
N PHE A 477 -26.25 47.68 35.92
CA PHE A 477 -24.99 48.36 35.63
C PHE A 477 -23.87 47.80 36.50
N LEU A 478 -24.17 47.56 37.77
CA LEU A 478 -23.24 46.96 38.72
C LEU A 478 -22.92 45.49 38.40
N ALA A 479 -23.90 44.68 38.01
CA ALA A 479 -23.68 43.31 37.52
C ALA A 479 -22.80 43.28 36.24
N ARG A 480 -23.01 44.23 35.32
CA ARG A 480 -22.23 44.40 34.09
C ARG A 480 -20.79 44.83 34.38
N ALA A 481 -20.61 45.78 35.29
CA ALA A 481 -19.28 46.20 35.76
C ALA A 481 -18.54 45.04 36.43
N ARG A 482 -19.23 44.26 37.29
CA ARG A 482 -18.67 43.06 37.94
C ARG A 482 -18.28 41.97 36.95
N LEU A 483 -19.09 41.70 35.93
CA LEU A 483 -18.76 40.73 34.87
C LEU A 483 -17.54 41.18 34.06
N ALA A 484 -17.51 42.44 33.61
CA ALA A 484 -16.37 42.99 32.87
C ALA A 484 -15.09 42.94 33.71
N LEU A 485 -15.20 43.27 35.00
CA LEU A 485 -14.10 43.27 35.95
C LEU A 485 -13.62 41.84 36.26
N ALA A 486 -14.53 40.85 36.34
CA ALA A 486 -14.19 39.44 36.45
C ALA A 486 -13.47 38.89 35.19
N LEU A 487 -13.84 39.35 33.99
CA LEU A 487 -13.17 39.00 32.74
C LEU A 487 -11.80 39.69 32.57
N VAL A 488 -11.60 40.89 33.14
CA VAL A 488 -10.30 41.58 33.14
C VAL A 488 -9.33 40.98 34.17
N HIS A 489 -9.85 40.57 35.33
CA HIS A 489 -9.04 40.00 36.41
C HIS A 489 -8.73 38.51 36.24
N SER A 490 -9.35 37.83 35.26
CA SER A 490 -8.91 36.51 34.83
C SER A 490 -7.55 36.52 34.13
N ASP A 491 -6.89 35.37 34.11
CA ASP A 491 -5.49 35.17 33.72
C ASP A 491 -5.10 35.87 32.40
N SER A 492 -4.27 36.92 32.48
CA SER A 492 -3.88 37.74 31.31
C SER A 492 -3.10 36.96 30.25
N SER A 493 -2.43 35.87 30.68
CA SER A 493 -1.67 34.98 29.81
C SER A 493 -2.57 34.16 28.88
N LEU A 494 -3.71 33.70 29.40
CA LEU A 494 -4.71 32.91 28.69
C LEU A 494 -5.47 33.77 27.66
N ILE A 495 -5.84 35.00 28.03
CA ILE A 495 -6.45 35.97 27.10
C ILE A 495 -5.50 36.28 25.92
N SER A 496 -4.22 36.47 26.21
CA SER A 496 -3.22 36.72 25.17
C SER A 496 -3.09 35.54 24.21
N THR A 497 -3.18 34.31 24.72
CA THR A 497 -3.04 33.09 23.92
C THR A 497 -4.28 32.83 23.06
N LEU A 498 -5.49 33.03 23.61
CA LEU A 498 -6.75 32.88 22.87
C LEU A 498 -6.97 33.93 21.77
N LEU A 499 -6.36 35.11 21.92
CA LEU A 499 -6.39 36.18 20.91
C LEU A 499 -5.18 36.12 19.95
N ASP A 500 -4.48 34.99 19.90
CA ASP A 500 -3.34 34.75 19.01
C ASP A 500 -2.19 35.76 19.18
N LYS A 501 -2.04 36.31 20.39
CA LYS A 501 -1.06 37.35 20.76
C LYS A 501 -1.16 38.63 19.91
N ASP A 502 -2.29 38.85 19.23
CA ASP A 502 -2.52 40.04 18.43
C ASP A 502 -2.76 41.25 19.35
N SER A 503 -1.80 42.18 19.32
CA SER A 503 -1.80 43.38 20.15
C SER A 503 -3.01 44.27 19.88
N GLN A 504 -3.56 44.29 18.65
CA GLN A 504 -4.72 45.11 18.30
C GLN A 504 -6.01 44.55 18.91
N ARG A 505 -6.22 43.23 18.81
CA ARG A 505 -7.39 42.56 19.40
C ARG A 505 -7.40 42.66 20.92
N ILE A 506 -6.24 42.45 21.55
CA ILE A 506 -6.06 42.57 23.00
C ILE A 506 -6.34 44.01 23.46
N THR A 507 -5.81 45.00 22.73
CA THR A 507 -6.03 46.42 23.07
C THR A 507 -7.49 46.81 22.91
N SER A 508 -8.15 46.39 21.84
CA SER A 508 -9.58 46.65 21.58
C SER A 508 -10.48 46.07 22.68
N LEU A 509 -10.25 44.81 23.07
CA LEU A 509 -10.97 44.17 24.16
C LEU A 509 -10.78 44.92 25.49
N ASN A 510 -9.53 45.24 25.83
CA ASN A 510 -9.21 45.95 27.07
C ASN A 510 -9.80 47.37 27.12
N GLN A 511 -9.76 48.10 26.00
CA GLN A 511 -10.39 49.43 25.91
C GLN A 511 -11.90 49.35 26.12
N ARG A 512 -12.56 48.34 25.52
CA ARG A 512 -14.00 48.16 25.66
C ARG A 512 -14.38 47.74 27.08
N LEU A 513 -13.66 46.79 27.68
CA LEU A 513 -13.88 46.36 29.06
C LEU A 513 -13.71 47.51 30.06
N ARG A 514 -12.65 48.32 29.90
CA ARG A 514 -12.43 49.52 30.72
C ARG A 514 -13.52 50.57 30.55
N SER A 515 -13.94 50.86 29.32
CA SER A 515 -15.04 51.81 29.07
C SER A 515 -16.36 51.36 29.69
N ILE A 516 -16.63 50.04 29.72
CA ILE A 516 -17.82 49.48 30.38
C ILE A 516 -17.71 49.60 31.89
N ILE A 517 -16.52 49.37 32.47
CA ILE A 517 -16.30 49.55 33.91
C ILE A 517 -16.50 51.03 34.30
N GLU A 518 -15.89 51.96 33.57
CA GLU A 518 -15.98 53.40 33.83
C GLU A 518 -17.43 53.92 33.71
N LYS A 519 -18.15 53.57 32.64
CA LYS A 519 -19.53 54.05 32.40
C LYS A 519 -20.60 53.50 33.35
N ASN A 520 -20.32 52.40 34.04
CA ASN A 520 -21.28 51.72 34.91
C ASN A 520 -20.95 51.86 36.40
N LEU A 521 -19.83 52.53 36.73
CA LEU A 521 -19.42 52.89 38.09
C LEU A 521 -19.61 54.38 38.41
N GLU A 522 -19.87 55.21 37.40
CA GLU A 522 -20.50 56.55 37.53
C GLU A 522 -22.00 56.42 37.78
#